data_AF-A0AA43ZTH7-F1
#
_entry.id   AF-A0AA43ZTH7-F1
#
_cell.length_a   1.000
_cell.length_b   1.000
_cell.length_c   1.000
_cell.angle_alpha   90.00
_cell.angle_beta   90.00
_cell.angle_gamma   90.00
#
_symmetry.space_group_name_H-M   'P 1'
#
loop_
_entity.id
_entity.type
_entity.pdbx_description
1 polymer ?
#
loop_
_entity_poly.entity_id
_entity_poly.type
_entity_poly.pdbx_seq_one_letter_code
_entity_poly.pdbx_strand_id
1 'polypeptide(L)'
;MRKRVPSSSERVLMKNWEFSKVNGTKIMLDDRMSDMMGIVEGGFVYSTLFEYVDKGPKKYELLLSMFPQENYRTLTNITVYMQDVPGASAQSARFLADRSINILNSISLDGISDTTIVWKVLADLSFVGEMDILKETFDELKAKNDPSVSLIDHIEVKPADIGRVFRTEPSKQKNEVKRATPVVFEGGAYDLAPEYGDILKDIDGKHVLIVADVSSWIVSVTFFKDETKLVKMVIEIPDCPGATTQVLDWIAATNVNLISVFSRIKICYHTTTLELVADFSNSNYSVEKMRKELPIALENMNGIFELKEFTEF
;
A
#
# COMPACT_ATOMS: atom_id res chain seq x y z
N MET A 1 -37.95 8.58 -21.31
CA MET A 1 -36.76 7.71 -21.23
C MET A 1 -35.59 8.52 -20.71
N ARG A 2 -35.30 8.45 -19.40
CA ARG A 2 -34.09 9.04 -18.81
C ARG A 2 -33.06 7.92 -18.64
N LYS A 3 -31.92 8.07 -19.30
CA LYS A 3 -30.76 7.17 -19.14
C LYS A 3 -30.32 7.22 -17.66
N ARG A 4 -30.29 6.06 -17.01
CA ARG A 4 -29.66 5.91 -15.69
C ARG A 4 -28.16 6.13 -15.86
N VAL A 5 -27.64 7.13 -15.17
CA VAL A 5 -26.20 7.30 -14.92
C VAL A 5 -25.80 6.22 -13.90
N PRO A 6 -24.70 5.48 -14.07
CA PRO A 6 -24.24 4.53 -13.06
C PRO A 6 -23.80 5.30 -11.81
N SER A 7 -24.25 4.88 -10.63
CA SER A 7 -23.88 5.47 -9.35
C SER A 7 -22.46 5.07 -8.95
N SER A 8 -21.46 5.83 -9.37
CA SER A 8 -20.08 5.70 -8.90
C SER A 8 -19.90 6.42 -7.56
N SER A 9 -20.36 5.82 -6.47
CA SER A 9 -19.95 6.24 -5.13
C SER A 9 -20.12 5.13 -4.08
N GLU A 10 -19.55 3.96 -4.34
CA GLU A 10 -18.98 3.21 -3.22
C GLU A 10 -17.66 3.91 -2.86
N ARG A 11 -17.69 4.69 -1.78
CA ARG A 11 -16.48 5.22 -1.15
C ARG A 11 -15.72 4.04 -0.53
N VAL A 12 -14.99 3.31 -1.36
CA VAL A 12 -13.97 2.36 -0.91
C VAL A 12 -12.85 3.18 -0.26
N LEU A 13 -12.88 3.30 1.07
CA LEU A 13 -11.81 3.84 1.91
C LEU A 13 -10.60 2.89 1.90
N MET A 14 -9.41 3.46 1.63
CA MET A 14 -8.05 2.88 1.55
C MET A 14 -7.99 1.36 1.35
N LYS A 15 -8.31 0.91 0.14
CA LYS A 15 -7.83 -0.40 -0.31
C LYS A 15 -6.40 -0.17 -0.85
N ASN A 16 -5.39 -0.51 -0.06
CA ASN A 16 -3.99 -0.36 -0.45
C ASN A 16 -3.49 -1.55 -1.28
N TRP A 17 -4.39 -2.27 -1.95
CA TRP A 17 -4.05 -3.43 -2.75
C TRP A 17 -5.14 -3.76 -3.76
N GLU A 18 -4.80 -4.48 -4.81
CA GLU A 18 -5.76 -5.00 -5.79
C GLU A 18 -5.23 -6.22 -6.55
N PHE A 19 -6.14 -7.01 -7.08
CA PHE A 19 -5.83 -7.97 -8.14
C PHE A 19 -6.09 -7.32 -9.49
N SER A 20 -5.08 -7.30 -10.33
CA SER A 20 -5.18 -6.82 -11.69
C SER A 20 -4.73 -7.90 -12.67
N LYS A 21 -5.12 -7.76 -13.93
CA LYS A 21 -4.58 -8.57 -15.03
C LYS A 21 -3.59 -7.72 -15.81
N VAL A 22 -2.47 -8.31 -16.16
CA VAL A 22 -1.54 -7.69 -17.11
C VAL A 22 -2.23 -7.62 -18.49
N ASN A 23 -2.16 -6.46 -19.14
CA ASN A 23 -2.72 -6.23 -20.48
C ASN A 23 -1.59 -6.05 -21.49
N GLY A 24 -1.30 -7.09 -22.25
CA GLY A 24 -0.08 -7.21 -23.06
C GLY A 24 1.15 -7.20 -22.15
N THR A 25 1.82 -6.05 -22.07
CA THR A 25 2.99 -5.81 -21.21
C THR A 25 2.71 -4.77 -20.12
N LYS A 26 1.48 -4.29 -20.02
CA LYS A 26 1.11 -3.16 -19.16
C LYS A 26 0.48 -3.63 -17.86
N ILE A 27 0.98 -3.09 -16.74
CA ILE A 27 0.33 -3.17 -15.44
C ILE A 27 -0.50 -1.90 -15.28
N MET A 28 -1.82 -2.04 -15.25
CA MET A 28 -2.72 -0.95 -14.90
C MET A 28 -2.68 -0.72 -13.39
N LEU A 29 -2.51 0.52 -12.98
CA LEU A 29 -2.70 0.94 -11.59
C LEU A 29 -4.04 1.65 -11.48
N ASP A 30 -4.86 1.31 -10.48
CA ASP A 30 -6.06 2.10 -10.18
C ASP A 30 -5.70 3.57 -9.89
N ASP A 31 -6.50 4.50 -10.43
CA ASP A 31 -6.28 5.95 -10.33
C ASP A 31 -6.06 6.42 -8.88
N ARG A 32 -6.78 5.83 -7.91
CA ARG A 32 -6.63 6.23 -6.51
C ARG A 32 -5.32 5.72 -5.92
N MET A 33 -4.89 4.52 -6.32
CA MET A 33 -3.60 3.99 -5.89
C MET A 33 -2.46 4.81 -6.49
N SER A 34 -2.53 5.13 -7.78
CA SER A 34 -1.51 5.94 -8.44
C SER A 34 -1.43 7.33 -7.82
N ASP A 35 -2.57 7.99 -7.59
CA ASP A 35 -2.66 9.31 -6.93
C ASP A 35 -2.06 9.28 -5.52
N MET A 36 -2.47 8.30 -4.70
CA MET A 36 -1.99 8.15 -3.32
C MET A 36 -0.47 7.94 -3.25
N MET A 37 0.09 7.26 -4.24
CA MET A 37 1.52 6.92 -4.30
C MET A 37 2.35 7.97 -5.06
N GLY A 38 1.71 9.02 -5.58
CA GLY A 38 2.35 10.06 -6.38
C GLY A 38 2.84 9.58 -7.75
N ILE A 39 2.37 8.42 -8.22
CA ILE A 39 2.65 7.90 -9.56
C ILE A 39 1.70 8.60 -10.52
N VAL A 40 2.18 9.64 -11.19
CA VAL A 40 1.36 10.53 -12.03
C VAL A 40 1.72 10.41 -13.50
N GLU A 41 0.74 10.69 -14.36
CA GLU A 41 0.89 10.69 -15.82
C GLU A 41 2.07 11.56 -16.29
N GLY A 42 2.92 11.02 -17.16
CA GLY A 42 4.14 11.66 -17.65
C GLY A 42 5.31 11.64 -16.66
N GLY A 43 5.12 11.10 -15.45
CA GLY A 43 6.16 10.93 -14.44
C GLY A 43 7.09 9.75 -14.76
N PHE A 44 8.36 9.86 -14.34
CA PHE A 44 9.31 8.76 -14.40
C PHE A 44 9.13 7.83 -13.19
N VAL A 45 8.87 6.55 -13.47
CA VAL A 45 8.74 5.50 -12.45
C VAL A 45 9.98 4.63 -12.49
N TYR A 46 10.71 4.63 -11.37
CA TYR A 46 11.84 3.74 -11.12
C TYR A 46 11.32 2.39 -10.67
N SER A 47 12.04 1.34 -11.05
CA SER A 47 11.63 -0.01 -10.71
C SER A 47 12.77 -0.98 -10.49
N THR A 48 12.49 -2.01 -9.70
CA THR A 48 13.42 -3.09 -9.42
C THR A 48 12.66 -4.40 -9.33
N LEU A 49 13.11 -5.38 -10.10
CA LEU A 49 12.53 -6.72 -10.16
C LEU A 49 13.31 -7.67 -9.24
N PHE A 50 12.57 -8.42 -8.45
CA PHE A 50 13.07 -9.47 -7.58
C PHE A 50 12.45 -10.81 -7.97
N GLU A 51 13.22 -11.89 -7.82
CA GLU A 51 12.77 -13.28 -7.97
C GLU A 51 12.71 -13.95 -6.61
N TYR A 52 11.57 -14.54 -6.27
CA TYR A 52 11.43 -15.32 -5.05
C TYR A 52 12.18 -16.65 -5.18
N VAL A 53 12.97 -16.99 -4.16
CA VAL A 53 13.71 -18.26 -4.07
C VAL A 53 12.96 -19.32 -3.26
N ASP A 54 11.92 -18.92 -2.53
CA ASP A 54 11.15 -19.82 -1.68
C ASP A 54 10.13 -20.67 -2.46
N LYS A 55 9.68 -21.77 -1.83
CA LYS A 55 8.66 -22.68 -2.37
C LYS A 55 7.25 -22.09 -2.46
N GLY A 56 7.03 -20.85 -2.00
CA GLY A 56 5.73 -20.19 -1.99
C GLY A 56 5.14 -19.90 -3.38
N PRO A 57 3.92 -19.34 -3.47
CA PRO A 57 3.21 -19.10 -4.73
C PRO A 57 3.78 -17.94 -5.56
N LYS A 58 4.58 -17.08 -4.93
CA LYS A 58 5.15 -15.90 -5.59
C LYS A 58 6.35 -16.30 -6.45
N LYS A 59 6.45 -15.75 -7.66
CA LYS A 59 7.56 -15.95 -8.59
C LYS A 59 8.43 -14.70 -8.67
N TYR A 60 7.82 -13.57 -8.99
CA TYR A 60 8.51 -12.28 -9.05
C TYR A 60 7.80 -11.21 -8.22
N GLU A 61 8.56 -10.21 -7.81
CA GLU A 61 8.04 -8.96 -7.25
C GLU A 61 8.71 -7.79 -7.95
N LEU A 62 7.91 -6.94 -8.57
CA LEU A 62 8.35 -5.67 -9.13
C LEU A 62 7.99 -4.56 -8.15
N LEU A 63 8.99 -3.80 -7.71
CA LEU A 63 8.77 -2.60 -6.91
C LEU A 63 8.80 -1.39 -7.83
N LEU A 64 7.80 -0.52 -7.70
CA LEU A 64 7.65 0.74 -8.42
C LEU A 64 7.75 1.90 -7.43
N SER A 65 8.49 2.95 -7.78
CA SER A 65 8.57 4.19 -7.01
C SER A 65 8.85 5.39 -7.90
N MET A 66 8.46 6.57 -7.45
CA MET A 66 8.84 7.85 -8.08
C MET A 66 10.28 8.27 -7.75
N PHE A 67 10.92 7.58 -6.81
CA PHE A 67 12.27 7.89 -6.35
C PHE A 67 13.26 6.83 -6.79
N PRO A 68 14.47 7.22 -7.17
CA PRO A 68 15.53 6.26 -7.43
C PRO A 68 15.94 5.55 -6.14
N GLN A 69 16.35 4.29 -6.27
CA GLN A 69 16.71 3.45 -5.11
C GLN A 69 17.88 4.03 -4.31
N GLU A 70 18.79 4.77 -4.95
CA GLU A 70 19.93 5.39 -4.27
C GLU A 70 19.49 6.40 -3.20
N ASN A 71 18.32 7.03 -3.37
CA ASN A 71 17.81 8.07 -2.48
C ASN A 71 17.02 7.51 -1.31
N TYR A 72 16.66 6.22 -1.30
CA TYR A 72 15.80 5.63 -0.27
C TYR A 72 16.31 5.74 1.16
N ARG A 73 17.61 6.02 1.35
CA ARG A 73 18.21 6.20 2.68
C ARG A 73 18.10 7.63 3.21
N THR A 74 17.85 8.60 2.35
CA THR A 74 17.76 10.04 2.69
C THR A 74 16.31 10.51 2.76
N LEU A 75 15.39 9.75 2.15
CA LEU A 75 13.95 9.99 2.24
C LEU A 75 13.45 9.97 3.69
N THR A 76 12.74 11.03 4.08
CA THR A 76 12.25 11.25 5.44
C THR A 76 10.80 11.71 5.41
N ASN A 77 9.98 11.13 6.28
CA ASN A 77 8.62 11.59 6.53
C ASN A 77 8.63 12.69 7.60
N ILE A 78 8.12 13.87 7.25
CA ILE A 78 7.90 15.00 8.15
C ILE A 78 6.39 15.19 8.32
N THR A 79 5.90 15.12 9.54
CA THR A 79 4.49 15.44 9.87
C THR A 79 4.45 16.76 10.61
N VAL A 80 3.77 17.75 10.05
CA VAL A 80 3.61 19.08 10.63
C VAL A 80 2.19 19.23 11.16
N TYR A 81 2.06 19.50 12.45
CA TYR A 81 0.81 19.83 13.11
C TYR A 81 0.73 21.35 13.22
N MET A 82 -0.27 21.95 12.60
CA MET A 82 -0.41 23.40 12.50
C MET A 82 -1.83 23.84 12.83
N GLN A 83 -1.99 25.10 13.20
CA GLN A 83 -3.30 25.69 13.49
C GLN A 83 -4.15 25.79 12.21
N ASP A 84 -5.45 25.59 12.35
CA ASP A 84 -6.41 25.81 11.25
C ASP A 84 -6.72 27.30 11.06
N VAL A 85 -5.72 28.06 10.60
CA VAL A 85 -5.82 29.50 10.35
C VAL A 85 -5.08 29.93 9.08
N PRO A 86 -5.48 31.03 8.43
CA PRO A 86 -4.79 31.55 7.27
C PRO A 86 -3.29 31.77 7.51
N GLY A 87 -2.47 31.24 6.60
CA GLY A 87 -1.02 31.40 6.64
C GLY A 87 -0.26 30.29 7.37
N ALA A 88 -0.93 29.38 8.09
CA ALA A 88 -0.27 28.27 8.79
C ALA A 88 0.54 27.38 7.83
N SER A 89 -0.07 26.90 6.73
CA SER A 89 0.63 26.07 5.74
C SER A 89 1.76 26.81 5.04
N ALA A 90 1.61 28.12 4.80
CA ALA A 90 2.65 28.95 4.21
C ALA A 90 3.84 29.13 5.18
N GLN A 91 3.57 29.28 6.49
CA GLN A 91 4.60 29.33 7.52
C GLN A 91 5.33 27.98 7.63
N SER A 92 4.60 26.87 7.61
CA SER A 92 5.19 25.52 7.58
C SER A 92 6.08 25.30 6.37
N ALA A 93 5.62 25.68 5.18
CA ALA A 93 6.41 25.57 3.95
C ALA A 93 7.69 26.44 4.01
N ARG A 94 7.59 27.68 4.54
CA ARG A 94 8.76 28.56 4.75
C ARG A 94 9.73 27.98 5.77
N PHE A 95 9.25 27.45 6.88
CA PHE A 95 10.10 26.81 7.89
C PHE A 95 10.98 25.70 7.28
N LEU A 96 10.41 24.88 6.40
CA LEU A 96 11.16 23.86 5.66
C LEU A 96 12.10 24.48 4.60
N ALA A 97 11.59 25.43 3.80
CA ALA A 97 12.36 26.07 2.73
C ALA A 97 13.57 26.86 3.22
N ASP A 98 13.45 27.58 4.35
CA ASP A 98 14.53 28.34 4.97
C ASP A 98 15.70 27.44 5.43
N ARG A 99 15.43 26.13 5.56
CA ARG A 99 16.40 25.08 5.89
C ARG A 99 16.83 24.27 4.68
N SER A 100 16.50 24.73 3.47
CA SER A 100 16.80 24.05 2.20
C SER A 100 16.22 22.63 2.11
N ILE A 101 15.13 22.34 2.83
CA ILE A 101 14.47 21.04 2.78
C ILE A 101 13.55 21.01 1.57
N ASN A 102 13.81 20.08 0.66
CA ASN A 102 13.03 19.93 -0.56
C ASN A 102 11.84 18.99 -0.31
N ILE A 103 10.63 19.49 -0.59
CA ILE A 103 9.40 18.70 -0.47
C ILE A 103 9.25 17.87 -1.73
N LEU A 104 9.21 16.55 -1.58
CA LEU A 104 9.13 15.61 -2.68
C LEU A 104 7.69 15.25 -3.02
N ASN A 105 6.94 14.79 -2.02
CA ASN A 105 5.51 14.45 -2.12
C ASN A 105 4.79 14.84 -0.82
N SER A 106 3.46 14.91 -0.85
CA SER A 106 2.63 15.03 0.36
C SER A 106 1.31 14.28 0.20
N ILE A 107 0.88 13.55 1.25
CA ILE A 107 -0.30 12.66 1.19
C ILE A 107 -1.55 13.31 1.76
N SER A 108 -1.39 14.11 2.81
CA SER A 108 -2.53 14.59 3.60
C SER A 108 -2.30 16.00 4.08
N LEU A 109 -3.31 16.85 3.91
CA LEU A 109 -3.51 18.10 4.63
C LEU A 109 -4.90 18.01 5.27
N ASP A 110 -4.98 17.26 6.37
CA ASP A 110 -6.26 16.91 6.97
C ASP A 110 -6.49 17.71 8.25
N GLY A 111 -7.60 18.44 8.32
CA GLY A 111 -8.12 19.03 9.55
C GLY A 111 -8.98 17.99 10.27
N ILE A 112 -8.44 17.28 11.27
CA ILE A 112 -9.28 16.49 12.16
C ILE A 112 -9.68 17.42 13.30
N SER A 113 -10.90 17.98 13.18
CA SER A 113 -11.44 19.10 13.96
C SER A 113 -10.87 20.47 13.57
N ASP A 114 -11.73 21.50 13.57
CA ASP A 114 -11.49 22.90 13.14
C ASP A 114 -10.37 23.65 13.92
N THR A 115 -9.48 22.92 14.57
CA THR A 115 -8.41 23.43 15.42
C THR A 115 -7.01 23.08 14.91
N THR A 116 -6.84 21.96 14.21
CA THR A 116 -5.51 21.47 13.82
C THR A 116 -5.52 20.84 12.45
N ILE A 117 -4.65 21.33 11.58
CA ILE A 117 -4.30 20.75 10.29
C ILE A 117 -3.06 19.88 10.46
N VAL A 118 -3.11 18.65 9.94
CA VAL A 118 -1.98 17.73 9.90
C VAL A 118 -1.48 17.60 8.47
N TRP A 119 -0.25 18.03 8.22
CA TRP A 119 0.41 17.91 6.93
C TRP A 119 1.48 16.81 6.95
N LYS A 120 1.31 15.77 6.14
CA LYS A 120 2.31 14.71 5.98
C LYS A 120 3.10 14.92 4.70
N VAL A 121 4.40 15.11 4.86
CA VAL A 121 5.35 15.46 3.81
C VAL A 121 6.42 14.38 3.71
N LEU A 122 6.76 14.00 2.49
CA LEU A 122 8.00 13.30 2.18
C LEU A 122 9.03 14.33 1.73
N ALA A 123 10.21 14.30 2.33
CA ALA A 123 11.30 15.20 2.03
C ALA A 123 12.61 14.44 1.87
N ASP A 124 13.57 15.04 1.16
CA ASP A 124 14.94 14.57 1.09
C ASP A 124 15.77 15.24 2.19
N LEU A 125 16.30 14.46 3.13
CA LEU A 125 17.27 14.92 4.13
C LEU A 125 18.61 14.26 3.83
N SER A 126 19.54 15.08 3.36
CA SER A 126 20.75 14.69 2.64
C SER A 126 21.79 13.95 3.48
N PHE A 127 21.73 14.03 4.82
CA PHE A 127 22.70 13.34 5.67
C PHE A 127 22.21 12.97 7.09
N VAL A 128 22.98 12.09 7.74
CA VAL A 128 22.72 11.56 9.09
C VAL A 128 22.76 12.69 10.12
N GLY A 129 21.67 12.85 10.88
CA GLY A 129 21.55 13.86 11.95
C GLY A 129 20.74 15.11 11.55
N GLU A 130 20.44 15.33 10.27
CA GLU A 130 19.55 16.44 9.85
C GLU A 130 18.15 16.35 10.49
N MET A 131 17.66 15.13 10.72
CA MET A 131 16.38 14.91 11.40
C MET A 131 16.39 15.47 12.82
N ASP A 132 17.45 15.21 13.58
CA ASP A 132 17.61 15.68 14.96
C ASP A 132 17.78 17.20 14.97
N ILE A 133 18.64 17.73 14.08
CA ILE A 133 18.86 19.18 13.94
C ILE A 133 17.56 19.91 13.60
N LEU A 134 16.75 19.39 12.68
CA LEU A 134 15.47 20.00 12.30
C LEU A 134 14.52 20.08 13.50
N LYS A 135 14.43 19.00 14.27
CA LYS A 135 13.59 18.92 15.46
C LYS A 135 14.08 19.83 16.57
N GLU A 136 15.36 19.79 16.91
CA GLU A 136 15.98 20.67 17.90
C GLU A 136 15.79 22.13 17.54
N THR A 137 16.03 22.49 16.27
CA THR A 137 15.83 23.86 15.79
C THR A 137 14.39 24.32 15.95
N PHE A 138 13.41 23.45 15.64
CA PHE A 138 12.00 23.77 15.84
C PHE A 138 11.68 24.00 17.33
N ASP A 139 12.11 23.08 18.18
CA ASP A 139 11.86 23.12 19.63
C ASP A 139 12.50 24.38 20.26
N GLU A 140 13.69 24.76 19.83
CA GLU A 140 14.34 26.00 20.25
C GLU A 140 13.55 27.26 19.85
N LEU A 141 13.07 27.31 18.61
CA LEU A 141 12.28 28.44 18.12
C LEU A 141 10.93 28.53 18.86
N LYS A 142 10.29 27.38 19.13
CA LYS A 142 9.07 27.32 19.95
C LYS A 142 9.32 27.76 21.38
N ALA A 143 10.41 27.33 22.02
CA ALA A 143 10.78 27.75 23.37
C ALA A 143 11.04 29.27 23.48
N LYS A 144 11.52 29.89 22.39
CA LYS A 144 11.74 31.34 22.28
C LYS A 144 10.49 32.13 21.89
N ASN A 145 9.35 31.47 21.63
CA ASN A 145 8.15 32.07 21.04
C ASN A 145 8.43 32.82 19.73
N ASP A 146 9.29 32.26 18.88
CA ASP A 146 9.67 32.88 17.62
C ASP A 146 8.47 33.00 16.66
N PRO A 147 8.19 34.19 16.08
CA PRO A 147 7.07 34.39 15.17
C PRO A 147 7.11 33.52 13.91
N SER A 148 8.27 32.98 13.51
CA SER A 148 8.43 32.12 12.33
C SER A 148 7.82 30.72 12.48
N VAL A 149 7.50 30.30 13.70
CA VAL A 149 6.89 28.98 14.01
C VAL A 149 5.65 29.09 14.89
N SER A 150 5.07 30.28 14.99
CA SER A 150 3.95 30.58 15.90
C SER A 150 2.66 29.83 15.58
N LEU A 151 2.43 29.48 14.32
CA LEU A 151 1.25 28.76 13.83
C LEU A 151 1.47 27.24 13.70
N ILE A 152 2.69 26.77 14.01
CA ILE A 152 3.05 25.36 14.00
C ILE A 152 3.04 24.88 15.46
N ASP A 153 2.22 23.89 15.76
CA ASP A 153 2.09 23.37 17.11
C ASP A 153 3.18 22.34 17.41
N HIS A 154 3.44 21.43 16.46
CA HIS A 154 4.40 20.34 16.62
C HIS A 154 4.92 19.83 15.28
N ILE A 155 6.11 19.22 15.27
CA ILE A 155 6.62 18.44 14.15
C ILE A 155 7.08 17.05 14.59
N GLU A 156 6.78 16.04 13.79
CA GLU A 156 7.38 14.70 13.87
C GLU A 156 8.24 14.46 12.64
N VAL A 157 9.45 13.91 12.85
CA VAL A 157 10.39 13.57 11.78
C VAL A 157 10.77 12.10 11.95
N LYS A 158 10.55 11.29 10.91
CA LYS A 158 10.83 9.85 10.92
C LYS A 158 11.49 9.45 9.59
N PRO A 159 12.55 8.62 9.59
CA PRO A 159 13.08 8.06 8.35
C PRO A 159 11.96 7.36 7.55
N ALA A 160 11.98 7.49 6.23
CA ALA A 160 11.11 6.66 5.40
C ALA A 160 11.65 5.22 5.42
N ASP A 161 10.80 4.24 5.73
CA ASP A 161 11.21 2.84 5.92
C ASP A 161 11.30 2.08 4.59
N ILE A 162 11.96 2.70 3.60
CA ILE A 162 12.02 2.23 2.21
C ILE A 162 13.15 1.23 2.05
N GLY A 163 14.30 1.52 2.67
CA GLY A 163 15.50 0.69 2.61
C GLY A 163 15.33 -0.72 3.17
N ARG A 164 14.35 -0.99 4.05
CA ARG A 164 14.10 -2.35 4.58
C ARG A 164 13.74 -3.36 3.50
N VAL A 165 13.05 -2.90 2.44
CA VAL A 165 12.55 -3.77 1.36
C VAL A 165 13.71 -4.35 0.53
N PHE A 166 14.87 -3.70 0.60
CA PHE A 166 16.09 -4.00 -0.15
C PHE A 166 17.22 -4.56 0.72
N ARG A 167 16.98 -4.82 2.01
CA ARG A 167 18.02 -5.37 2.90
C ARG A 167 18.36 -6.80 2.47
N THR A 168 19.64 -7.01 2.15
CA THR A 168 20.20 -8.22 1.54
C THR A 168 20.72 -9.27 2.55
N GLU A 169 20.45 -9.16 3.85
CA GLU A 169 20.89 -10.17 4.85
C GLU A 169 19.88 -10.42 6.00
N PRO A 170 19.72 -11.66 6.53
CA PRO A 170 19.88 -12.98 5.94
C PRO A 170 18.54 -13.75 6.01
N SER A 171 17.52 -13.29 5.30
CA SER A 171 16.45 -14.17 4.82
C SER A 171 16.36 -13.96 3.31
N LYS A 172 17.16 -14.72 2.55
CA LYS A 172 17.11 -14.75 1.09
C LYS A 172 15.75 -15.34 0.66
N GLN A 173 14.67 -14.60 0.83
CA GLN A 173 13.35 -14.95 0.31
C GLN A 173 13.24 -14.53 -1.15
N LYS A 174 14.01 -13.52 -1.56
CA LYS A 174 14.07 -13.03 -2.94
C LYS A 174 15.48 -12.55 -3.32
N ASN A 175 15.84 -12.68 -4.59
CA ASN A 175 17.06 -12.16 -5.19
C ASN A 175 16.73 -10.99 -6.11
N GLU A 176 17.52 -9.91 -6.07
CA GLU A 176 17.42 -8.84 -7.06
C GLU A 176 17.83 -9.39 -8.44
N VAL A 177 16.94 -9.24 -9.43
CA VAL A 177 17.16 -9.68 -10.80
C VAL A 177 17.68 -8.52 -11.63
N LYS A 178 16.98 -7.38 -11.57
CA LYS A 178 17.29 -6.21 -12.39
C LYS A 178 16.73 -4.93 -11.79
N ARG A 179 17.59 -3.92 -11.65
CA ARG A 179 17.22 -2.50 -11.53
C ARG A 179 17.11 -1.91 -12.93
N ALA A 180 15.95 -1.36 -13.25
CA ALA A 180 15.65 -0.83 -14.58
C ALA A 180 15.95 0.66 -14.69
N THR A 181 16.12 1.14 -15.92
CA THR A 181 16.00 2.57 -16.24
C THR A 181 14.57 3.03 -15.95
N PRO A 182 14.34 4.25 -15.45
CA PRO A 182 12.99 4.74 -15.22
C PRO A 182 12.18 4.74 -16.52
N VAL A 183 10.92 4.31 -16.41
CA VAL A 183 9.94 4.26 -17.50
C VAL A 183 8.91 5.36 -17.28
N VAL A 184 8.46 6.01 -18.34
CA VAL A 184 7.40 7.03 -18.25
C VAL A 184 6.06 6.32 -17.96
N PHE A 185 5.35 6.77 -16.94
CA PHE A 185 4.01 6.31 -16.63
C PHE A 185 3.01 6.99 -17.57
N GLU A 186 2.36 6.22 -18.43
CA GLU A 186 1.44 6.74 -19.45
C GLU A 186 0.18 5.89 -19.59
N GLY A 187 -0.95 6.56 -19.72
CA GLY A 187 -2.28 5.95 -19.85
C GLY A 187 -2.67 5.16 -18.60
N GLY A 188 -2.26 5.60 -17.41
CA GLY A 188 -2.55 4.90 -16.15
C GLY A 188 -1.82 3.55 -16.02
N ALA A 189 -0.74 3.33 -16.77
CA ALA A 189 -0.06 2.05 -16.83
C ALA A 189 1.47 2.15 -16.74
N TYR A 190 2.06 1.15 -16.09
CA TYR A 190 3.50 0.89 -16.16
C TYR A 190 3.77 -0.18 -17.24
N ASP A 191 4.55 0.17 -18.26
CA ASP A 191 4.92 -0.76 -19.33
C ASP A 191 6.18 -1.55 -18.99
N LEU A 192 6.04 -2.87 -18.95
CA LEU A 192 7.14 -3.80 -18.66
C LEU A 192 8.04 -4.05 -19.88
N ALA A 193 7.56 -3.80 -21.09
CA ALA A 193 8.26 -4.19 -22.31
C ALA A 193 9.69 -3.62 -22.43
N PRO A 194 9.95 -2.33 -22.14
CA PRO A 194 11.27 -1.74 -22.35
C PRO A 194 12.36 -2.37 -21.49
N GLU A 195 12.01 -2.77 -20.26
CA GLU A 195 13.00 -3.13 -19.24
C GLU A 195 12.91 -4.59 -18.78
N TYR A 196 11.79 -5.27 -19.01
CA TYR A 196 11.56 -6.61 -18.48
C TYR A 196 10.97 -7.59 -19.49
N GLY A 197 10.75 -7.20 -20.75
CA GLY A 197 10.16 -8.09 -21.77
C GLY A 197 10.98 -9.36 -22.06
N ASP A 198 12.29 -9.35 -21.77
CA ASP A 198 13.19 -10.49 -21.90
C ASP A 198 13.13 -11.46 -20.70
N ILE A 199 12.71 -10.99 -19.53
CA ILE A 199 12.62 -11.75 -18.28
C ILE A 199 11.18 -12.23 -18.05
N LEU A 200 10.22 -11.31 -18.12
CA LEU A 200 8.80 -11.52 -17.88
C LEU A 200 8.08 -11.89 -19.18
N LYS A 201 8.40 -13.08 -19.70
CA LYS A 201 7.77 -13.63 -20.90
C LYS A 201 6.38 -14.19 -20.58
N ASP A 202 5.49 -14.14 -21.57
CA ASP A 202 4.15 -14.73 -21.52
C ASP A 202 3.32 -14.25 -20.32
N ILE A 203 3.45 -12.97 -19.95
CA ILE A 203 2.74 -12.37 -18.81
C ILE A 203 1.35 -11.85 -19.16
N ASP A 204 1.03 -11.71 -20.44
CA ASP A 204 -0.27 -11.21 -20.87
C ASP A 204 -1.42 -12.04 -20.28
N GLY A 205 -2.43 -11.36 -19.74
CA GLY A 205 -3.57 -11.97 -19.08
C GLY A 205 -3.30 -12.56 -17.69
N LYS A 206 -2.04 -12.63 -17.22
CA LYS A 206 -1.73 -13.16 -15.89
C LYS A 206 -2.21 -12.22 -14.79
N HIS A 207 -2.67 -12.83 -13.70
CA HIS A 207 -3.05 -12.11 -12.50
C HIS A 207 -1.83 -11.68 -11.69
N VAL A 208 -1.86 -10.43 -11.23
CA VAL A 208 -0.86 -9.86 -10.32
C VAL A 208 -1.56 -9.29 -9.09
N LEU A 209 -0.87 -9.37 -7.95
CA LEU A 209 -1.29 -8.69 -6.73
C LEU A 209 -0.50 -7.39 -6.62
N ILE A 210 -1.19 -6.27 -6.65
CA ILE A 210 -0.63 -4.95 -6.50
C ILE A 210 -0.87 -4.50 -5.06
N VAL A 211 0.15 -4.00 -4.36
CA VAL A 211 0.06 -3.52 -2.98
C VAL A 211 0.81 -2.20 -2.86
N ALA A 212 0.14 -1.18 -2.35
CA ALA A 212 0.71 0.11 -2.01
C ALA A 212 1.17 0.13 -0.55
N ASP A 213 2.46 0.36 -0.33
CA ASP A 213 3.03 0.72 0.96
C ASP A 213 3.21 2.23 1.03
N VAL A 214 2.19 2.90 1.56
CA VAL A 214 2.14 4.36 1.72
C VAL A 214 3.25 4.88 2.63
N SER A 215 3.69 4.08 3.61
CA SER A 215 4.77 4.48 4.52
C SER A 215 6.14 4.53 3.83
N SER A 216 6.27 3.71 2.77
CA SER A 216 7.50 3.55 2.01
C SER A 216 7.42 4.16 0.60
N TRP A 217 6.28 4.73 0.20
CA TRP A 217 6.08 5.27 -1.15
C TRP A 217 6.45 4.29 -2.28
N ILE A 218 6.16 3.01 -2.05
CA ILE A 218 6.40 1.91 -2.99
C ILE A 218 5.07 1.25 -3.35
N VAL A 219 4.91 0.96 -4.65
CA VAL A 219 3.93 -0.02 -5.13
C VAL A 219 4.64 -1.32 -5.43
N SER A 220 4.25 -2.41 -4.77
CA SER A 220 4.71 -3.76 -5.05
C SER A 220 3.73 -4.44 -6.00
N VAL A 221 4.24 -5.04 -7.07
CA VAL A 221 3.49 -5.88 -8.01
C VAL A 221 4.05 -7.29 -7.93
N THR A 222 3.27 -8.20 -7.35
CA THR A 222 3.62 -9.61 -7.20
C THR A 222 3.08 -10.42 -8.38
N PHE A 223 3.98 -11.13 -9.05
CA PHE A 223 3.67 -12.14 -10.05
C PHE A 223 3.71 -13.52 -9.41
N PHE A 224 2.70 -14.34 -9.70
CA PHE A 224 2.58 -15.69 -9.16
C PHE A 224 3.16 -16.74 -10.11
N LYS A 225 3.45 -17.93 -9.57
CA LYS A 225 3.81 -19.11 -10.38
C LYS A 225 2.60 -19.61 -11.14
N ASP A 226 2.79 -20.25 -12.28
CA ASP A 226 1.69 -20.63 -13.19
C ASP A 226 0.75 -21.69 -12.59
N GLU A 227 1.25 -22.50 -11.67
CA GLU A 227 0.48 -23.47 -10.90
C GLU A 227 -0.38 -22.84 -9.79
N THR A 228 -0.25 -21.54 -9.54
CA THR A 228 -0.92 -20.85 -8.42
C THR A 228 -2.43 -20.76 -8.64
N LYS A 229 -3.22 -21.27 -7.68
CA LYS A 229 -4.69 -21.23 -7.69
C LYS A 229 -5.20 -20.21 -6.69
N LEU A 230 -5.44 -18.99 -7.17
CA LEU A 230 -5.84 -17.87 -6.34
C LEU A 230 -7.35 -17.80 -6.18
N VAL A 231 -7.79 -17.65 -4.93
CA VAL A 231 -9.19 -17.47 -4.58
C VAL A 231 -9.35 -16.28 -3.64
N LYS A 232 -10.27 -15.38 -3.98
CA LYS A 232 -10.74 -14.31 -3.09
C LYS A 232 -12.02 -14.76 -2.39
N MET A 233 -12.06 -14.57 -1.07
CA MET A 233 -13.23 -14.80 -0.24
C MET A 233 -13.56 -13.52 0.51
N VAL A 234 -14.81 -13.06 0.47
CA VAL A 234 -15.29 -11.92 1.28
C VAL A 234 -16.35 -12.42 2.23
N ILE A 235 -16.11 -12.24 3.53
CA ILE A 235 -16.95 -12.77 4.60
C ILE A 235 -17.39 -11.59 5.48
N GLU A 236 -18.67 -11.48 5.78
CA GLU A 236 -19.14 -10.62 6.87
C GLU A 236 -19.05 -11.41 8.18
N ILE A 237 -18.41 -10.81 9.17
CA ILE A 237 -18.18 -11.37 10.50
C ILE A 237 -18.70 -10.41 11.57
N PRO A 238 -19.00 -10.89 12.79
CA PRO A 238 -19.29 -10.00 13.91
C PRO A 238 -18.10 -9.11 14.25
N ASP A 239 -18.35 -7.85 14.60
CA ASP A 239 -17.31 -6.96 15.12
C ASP A 239 -17.10 -7.17 16.63
N CYS A 240 -16.53 -8.32 16.99
CA CYS A 240 -16.26 -8.69 18.36
C CYS A 240 -14.96 -9.53 18.50
N PRO A 241 -14.37 -9.60 19.72
CA PRO A 241 -13.19 -10.41 19.96
C PRO A 241 -13.39 -11.88 19.55
N GLY A 242 -12.45 -12.43 18.78
CA GLY A 242 -12.44 -13.83 18.37
C GLY A 242 -13.22 -14.15 17.08
N ALA A 243 -13.97 -13.21 16.51
CA ALA A 243 -14.69 -13.45 15.24
C ALA A 243 -13.72 -13.78 14.08
N THR A 244 -12.67 -12.96 13.88
CA THR A 244 -11.63 -13.23 12.89
C THR A 244 -10.92 -14.55 13.15
N THR A 245 -10.64 -14.87 14.41
CA THR A 245 -9.96 -16.11 14.81
C THR A 245 -10.75 -17.35 14.38
N GLN A 246 -12.06 -17.38 14.60
CA GLN A 246 -12.90 -18.51 14.20
C GLN A 246 -12.80 -18.83 12.70
N VAL A 247 -12.81 -17.79 11.86
CA VAL A 247 -12.66 -17.96 10.40
C VAL A 247 -11.26 -18.41 10.03
N LEU A 248 -10.23 -17.75 10.56
CA LEU A 248 -8.84 -18.05 10.21
C LEU A 248 -8.39 -19.43 10.70
N ASP A 249 -8.82 -19.86 11.89
CA ASP A 249 -8.52 -21.19 12.42
C ASP A 249 -9.18 -22.29 11.57
N TRP A 250 -10.43 -22.07 11.14
CA TRP A 250 -11.11 -22.99 10.26
C TRP A 250 -10.40 -23.12 8.90
N ILE A 251 -10.00 -21.99 8.30
CA ILE A 251 -9.22 -22.00 7.05
C ILE A 251 -7.87 -22.68 7.25
N ALA A 252 -7.15 -22.37 8.33
CA ALA A 252 -5.85 -22.97 8.62
C ALA A 252 -5.96 -24.51 8.74
N ALA A 253 -7.04 -25.03 9.32
CA ALA A 253 -7.30 -26.47 9.41
C ALA A 253 -7.46 -27.15 8.03
N THR A 254 -7.75 -26.39 6.97
CA THR A 254 -7.84 -26.91 5.59
C THR A 254 -6.49 -26.95 4.85
N ASN A 255 -5.39 -26.49 5.49
CA ASN A 255 -4.07 -26.36 4.89
C ASN A 255 -4.06 -25.48 3.62
N VAL A 256 -4.95 -24.49 3.57
CA VAL A 256 -4.95 -23.44 2.53
C VAL A 256 -4.01 -22.33 2.97
N ASN A 257 -3.14 -21.89 2.07
CA ASN A 257 -2.20 -20.81 2.37
C ASN A 257 -2.88 -19.46 2.13
N LEU A 258 -2.93 -18.60 3.16
CA LEU A 258 -3.42 -17.23 3.00
C LEU A 258 -2.30 -16.32 2.52
N ILE A 259 -2.52 -15.65 1.39
CA ILE A 259 -1.63 -14.63 0.84
C ILE A 259 -1.91 -13.28 1.47
N SER A 260 -3.17 -13.00 1.78
CA SER A 260 -3.57 -11.71 2.30
C SER A 260 -4.85 -11.75 3.12
N VAL A 261 -4.94 -10.86 4.11
CA VAL A 261 -6.04 -10.73 5.05
C VAL A 261 -6.32 -9.25 5.27
N PHE A 262 -7.54 -8.82 4.99
CA PHE A 262 -7.97 -7.44 5.20
C PHE A 262 -9.29 -7.43 5.94
N SER A 263 -9.42 -6.55 6.93
CA SER A 263 -10.67 -6.34 7.63
C SER A 263 -11.10 -4.88 7.56
N ARG A 264 -12.41 -4.66 7.50
CA ARG A 264 -13.02 -3.33 7.53
C ARG A 264 -14.29 -3.37 8.37
N ILE A 265 -14.36 -2.53 9.39
CA ILE A 265 -15.59 -2.33 10.15
C ILE A 265 -16.66 -1.78 9.20
N LYS A 266 -17.79 -2.49 9.11
CA LYS A 266 -18.99 -2.07 8.36
C LYS A 266 -19.91 -1.26 9.27
N ILE A 267 -20.15 -1.77 10.48
CA ILE A 267 -20.89 -1.10 11.56
C ILE A 267 -20.13 -1.39 12.85
N CYS A 268 -19.68 -0.32 13.52
CA CYS A 268 -18.89 -0.43 14.75
C CYS A 268 -19.64 -1.24 15.82
N TYR A 269 -18.94 -2.21 16.43
CA TYR A 269 -19.45 -3.16 17.42
C TYR A 269 -20.58 -4.07 16.92
N HIS A 270 -20.79 -4.16 15.61
CA HIS A 270 -21.81 -5.02 15.04
C HIS A 270 -21.27 -5.91 13.91
N THR A 271 -20.67 -5.33 12.87
CA THR A 271 -20.29 -6.10 11.67
C THR A 271 -18.99 -5.58 11.08
N THR A 272 -18.14 -6.51 10.68
CA THR A 272 -16.87 -6.30 9.99
C THR A 272 -16.86 -7.14 8.71
N THR A 273 -16.36 -6.59 7.62
CA THR A 273 -16.04 -7.34 6.42
C THR A 273 -14.60 -7.86 6.53
N LEU A 274 -14.40 -9.14 6.29
CA LEU A 274 -13.12 -9.84 6.22
C LEU A 274 -12.90 -10.32 4.78
N GLU A 275 -11.94 -9.72 4.09
CA GLU A 275 -11.52 -10.09 2.74
C GLU A 275 -10.22 -10.90 2.81
N LEU A 276 -10.25 -12.09 2.23
CA LEU A 276 -9.16 -13.06 2.27
C LEU A 276 -8.74 -13.41 0.85
N VAL A 277 -7.45 -13.57 0.66
CA VAL A 277 -6.85 -14.06 -0.57
C VAL A 277 -6.06 -15.31 -0.24
N ALA A 278 -6.37 -16.39 -0.94
CA ALA A 278 -5.85 -17.71 -0.64
C ALA A 278 -5.22 -18.35 -1.88
N ASP A 279 -4.20 -19.15 -1.64
CA ASP A 279 -3.58 -20.05 -2.61
C ASP A 279 -3.96 -21.50 -2.29
N PHE A 280 -4.63 -22.15 -3.24
CA PHE A 280 -5.11 -23.53 -3.15
C PHE A 280 -4.16 -24.56 -3.78
N SER A 281 -3.03 -24.14 -4.33
CA SER A 281 -2.16 -25.01 -5.16
C SER A 281 -1.61 -26.21 -4.41
N ASN A 282 -1.32 -26.03 -3.12
CA ASN A 282 -0.78 -27.06 -2.24
C ASN A 282 -1.76 -27.44 -1.11
N SER A 283 -3.04 -27.14 -1.28
CA SER A 283 -4.06 -27.45 -0.27
C SER A 283 -4.56 -28.88 -0.37
N ASN A 284 -4.92 -29.46 0.78
CA ASN A 284 -5.66 -30.73 0.85
C ASN A 284 -7.16 -30.55 0.50
N TYR A 285 -7.60 -29.31 0.31
CA TYR A 285 -8.96 -28.94 -0.07
C TYR A 285 -8.98 -28.44 -1.51
N SER A 286 -9.97 -28.91 -2.29
CA SER A 286 -10.27 -28.30 -3.59
C SER A 286 -11.07 -27.02 -3.41
N VAL A 287 -10.94 -26.10 -4.37
CA VAL A 287 -11.71 -24.84 -4.42
C VAL A 287 -13.22 -25.12 -4.37
N GLU A 288 -13.68 -26.12 -5.12
CA GLU A 288 -15.07 -26.59 -5.12
C GLU A 288 -15.56 -27.04 -3.73
N LYS A 289 -14.73 -27.80 -3.01
CA LYS A 289 -15.07 -28.30 -1.67
C LYS A 289 -15.15 -27.15 -0.69
N MET A 290 -14.18 -26.24 -0.72
CA MET A 290 -14.18 -25.02 0.09
C MET A 290 -15.43 -24.16 -0.16
N ARG A 291 -15.79 -23.94 -1.42
CA ARG A 291 -16.97 -23.15 -1.82
C ARG A 291 -18.28 -23.69 -1.23
N LYS A 292 -18.38 -25.02 -1.07
CA LYS A 292 -19.56 -25.69 -0.52
C LYS A 292 -19.56 -25.73 1.01
N GLU A 293 -18.40 -25.99 1.62
CA GLU A 293 -18.31 -26.25 3.06
C GLU A 293 -18.08 -24.99 3.90
N LEU A 294 -17.45 -23.95 3.35
CA LEU A 294 -17.23 -22.69 4.08
C LEU A 294 -18.54 -22.06 4.57
N PRO A 295 -19.61 -21.89 3.76
CA PRO A 295 -20.88 -21.35 4.25
C PRO A 295 -21.46 -22.16 5.42
N ILE A 296 -21.40 -23.50 5.33
CA ILE A 296 -21.89 -24.40 6.39
C ILE A 296 -21.05 -24.23 7.66
N ALA A 297 -19.73 -24.08 7.53
CA ALA A 297 -18.87 -23.84 8.68
C ALA A 297 -19.19 -22.50 9.35
N LEU A 298 -19.41 -21.44 8.57
CA LEU A 298 -19.75 -20.10 9.06
C LEU A 298 -21.08 -20.10 9.85
N GLU A 299 -22.09 -20.86 9.41
CA GLU A 299 -23.37 -21.01 10.13
C GLU A 299 -23.21 -21.64 11.53
N ASN A 300 -22.15 -22.45 11.73
CA ASN A 300 -21.87 -23.12 13.00
C ASN A 300 -20.94 -22.31 13.92
N MET A 301 -20.45 -21.15 13.47
CA MET A 301 -19.62 -20.27 14.29
C MET A 301 -20.45 -19.47 15.28
N ASN A 302 -19.82 -19.01 16.37
CA ASN A 302 -20.51 -18.24 17.40
C ASN A 302 -20.70 -16.78 16.95
N GLY A 303 -21.83 -16.51 16.30
CA GLY A 303 -22.22 -15.18 15.81
C GLY A 303 -22.91 -15.26 14.45
N ILE A 304 -23.08 -14.10 13.80
CA ILE A 304 -23.61 -14.03 12.43
C ILE A 304 -22.43 -13.89 11.46
N PHE A 305 -22.15 -14.97 10.75
CA PHE A 305 -21.10 -15.03 9.73
C PHE A 305 -21.73 -15.33 8.37
N GLU A 306 -21.32 -14.61 7.33
CA GLU A 306 -21.91 -14.78 6.00
C GLU A 306 -20.86 -14.64 4.90
N LEU A 307 -20.79 -15.63 4.01
CA LEU A 307 -19.97 -15.54 2.81
C LEU A 307 -20.66 -14.64 1.76
N LYS A 308 -20.04 -13.50 1.45
CA LYS A 308 -20.56 -12.52 0.48
C LYS A 308 -20.00 -12.72 -0.92
N GLU A 309 -18.74 -13.14 -1.04
CA GLU A 309 -18.08 -13.33 -2.32
C GLU A 309 -17.12 -14.52 -2.27
N PHE A 310 -17.07 -15.27 -3.36
CA PHE A 310 -16.09 -16.32 -3.59
C PHE A 310 -15.71 -16.35 -5.07
N THR A 311 -14.54 -15.80 -5.39
CA THR A 311 -14.07 -15.56 -6.76
C THR A 311 -12.75 -16.31 -6.99
N GLU A 312 -12.68 -17.07 -8.06
CA GLU A 312 -11.46 -17.75 -8.54
C GLU A 312 -10.87 -16.92 -9.68
N PHE A 313 -9.54 -16.76 -9.69
CA PHE A 313 -8.80 -15.95 -10.67
C PHE A 313 -8.12 -16.82 -11.73
#